data_AF-A0A7I0JAZ7-F1
#
_entry.id   AF-A0A7I0JAZ7-F1
#
_cell.length_a   1.000
_cell.length_b   1.000
_cell.length_c   1.000
_cell.angle_alpha   90.00
_cell.angle_beta   90.00
_cell.angle_gamma   90.00
#
_symmetry.space_group_name_H-M   'P 1'
#
loop_
_entity.id
_entity.type
_entity.pdbx_description
1 polymer ?
#
loop_
_entity_poly.entity_id
_entity_poly.type
_entity_poly.pdbx_seq_one_letter_code
_entity_poly.pdbx_strand_id
1 'polypeptide(L)'
;AQMLPVSDNERKTLLVAGAAAGMTTVFGTPIAAIMLSVELLLFEWTPRSFIPVTVAAIVAEVERTLLHLTGPIFPFSGSMEASVAGLGGWVLVGIAAGLLSGLLTQLVYACEDAFQKLP
;
A
#
# COMPACT_ATOMS: atom_id res chain seq x y z
N ALA A 1 14.82 -1.39 -14.45
CA ALA A 1 14.74 -0.08 -15.12
C ALA A 1 16.09 0.44 -15.63
N GLN A 2 17.18 0.34 -14.86
CA GLN A 2 18.51 0.86 -15.27
C GLN A 2 19.07 0.24 -16.56
N MET A 3 18.66 -1.00 -16.87
CA MET A 3 19.08 -1.71 -18.09
C MET A 3 18.19 -1.43 -19.32
N LEU A 4 17.09 -0.69 -19.16
CA LEU A 4 16.16 -0.39 -20.25
C LEU A 4 16.40 1.04 -20.75
N PRO A 5 16.34 1.29 -22.07
CA PRO A 5 16.38 2.64 -22.62
C PRO A 5 15.04 3.34 -22.39
N VAL A 6 14.85 3.92 -21.20
CA VAL A 6 13.63 4.60 -20.78
C VAL A 6 13.93 6.00 -20.26
N SER A 7 12.98 6.92 -20.46
CA SER A 7 13.02 8.27 -19.88
C SER A 7 12.93 8.22 -18.35
N ASP A 8 13.23 9.34 -17.68
CA ASP A 8 13.18 9.43 -16.22
C ASP A 8 11.75 9.24 -15.67
N ASN A 9 10.75 9.75 -16.37
CA ASN A 9 9.34 9.56 -15.99
C ASN A 9 8.92 8.09 -16.12
N GLU A 10 9.33 7.41 -17.19
CA GLU A 10 9.07 5.97 -17.36
C GLU A 10 9.83 5.15 -16.31
N ARG A 11 11.05 5.55 -15.95
CA ARG A 11 11.84 4.94 -14.88
C ARG A 11 11.15 5.05 -13.53
N LYS A 12 10.62 6.24 -13.18
CA LYS A 12 9.81 6.45 -11.97
C LYS A 12 8.58 5.54 -11.98
N THR A 13 7.84 5.49 -13.08
CA THR A 13 6.69 4.59 -13.25
C THR A 13 7.04 3.13 -13.05
N LEU A 14 8.14 2.65 -13.63
CA LEU A 14 8.57 1.25 -13.47
C LEU A 14 9.00 0.93 -12.04
N LEU A 15 9.64 1.88 -11.34
CA LEU A 15 9.99 1.70 -9.93
C LEU A 15 8.73 1.56 -9.07
N VAL A 16 7.76 2.45 -9.28
CA VAL A 16 6.48 2.41 -8.56
C VAL A 16 5.66 1.18 -8.91
N ALA A 17 5.65 0.75 -10.17
CA ALA A 17 4.98 -0.49 -10.58
C ALA A 17 5.56 -1.72 -9.86
N GLY A 18 6.88 -1.77 -9.66
CA GLY A 18 7.52 -2.81 -8.85
C GLY A 18 7.11 -2.75 -7.37
N ALA A 19 7.02 -1.56 -6.78
CA ALA A 19 6.53 -1.39 -5.41
C ALA A 19 5.07 -1.85 -5.26
N ALA A 20 4.20 -1.51 -6.22
CA ALA A 20 2.82 -1.96 -6.26
C ALA A 20 2.71 -3.49 -6.36
N ALA A 21 3.48 -4.10 -7.27
CA ALA A 21 3.53 -5.55 -7.42
C ALA A 21 4.00 -6.23 -6.11
N GLY A 22 5.06 -5.72 -5.48
CA GLY A 22 5.55 -6.26 -4.20
C GLY A 22 4.51 -6.18 -3.08
N MET A 23 3.82 -5.04 -2.94
CA MET A 23 2.73 -4.90 -1.97
C MET A 23 1.59 -5.87 -2.26
N THR A 24 1.21 -6.04 -3.54
CA THR A 24 0.20 -7.04 -3.92
C THR A 24 0.67 -8.44 -3.57
N THR A 25 1.86 -8.86 -3.98
CA THR A 25 2.40 -10.21 -3.69
C THR A 25 2.45 -10.50 -2.20
N VAL A 26 2.72 -9.51 -1.34
CA VAL A 26 2.72 -9.71 0.12
C VAL A 26 1.29 -9.76 0.68
N PHE A 27 0.43 -8.79 0.34
CA PHE A 27 -0.83 -8.57 1.05
C PHE A 27 -2.09 -9.10 0.35
N GLY A 28 -2.04 -9.41 -0.95
CA GLY A 28 -3.20 -9.81 -1.74
C GLY A 28 -4.20 -8.68 -1.96
N THR A 29 -3.72 -7.43 -2.01
CA THR A 29 -4.56 -6.23 -2.08
C THR A 29 -4.23 -5.37 -3.31
N PRO A 30 -4.48 -5.86 -4.54
CA PRO A 30 -4.05 -5.18 -5.77
C PRO A 30 -4.62 -3.76 -5.89
N ILE A 31 -5.89 -3.58 -5.55
CA ILE A 31 -6.55 -2.26 -5.64
C ILE A 31 -5.91 -1.27 -4.65
N ALA A 32 -5.66 -1.68 -3.40
CA ALA A 32 -5.04 -0.82 -2.40
C ALA A 32 -3.59 -0.47 -2.78
N ALA A 33 -2.82 -1.43 -3.30
CA ALA A 33 -1.44 -1.20 -3.75
C ALA A 33 -1.37 -0.23 -4.93
N ILE A 34 -2.32 -0.30 -5.87
CA ILE A 34 -2.42 0.65 -6.99
C ILE A 34 -2.75 2.05 -6.48
N MET A 35 -3.75 2.19 -5.61
CA MET A 35 -4.15 3.48 -5.05
C MET A 35 -2.99 4.14 -4.30
N LEU A 36 -2.30 3.39 -3.43
CA LEU A 36 -1.13 3.89 -2.70
C LEU A 36 -0.03 4.37 -3.65
N SER A 37 0.19 3.63 -4.72
CA SER A 37 1.21 3.94 -5.73
C SER A 37 0.91 5.22 -6.49
N VAL A 38 -0.35 5.43 -6.86
CA VAL A 38 -0.78 6.62 -7.61
C VAL A 38 -0.82 7.84 -6.70
N GLU A 39 -1.37 7.70 -5.51
CA GLU A 39 -1.61 8.80 -4.58
C GLU A 39 -0.33 9.26 -3.89
N LEU A 40 0.55 8.35 -3.45
CA LEU A 40 1.73 8.70 -2.64
C LEU A 40 3.08 8.58 -3.36
N LEU A 41 3.20 7.78 -4.42
CA LEU A 41 4.50 7.56 -5.08
C LEU A 41 4.61 8.31 -6.41
N LEU A 42 3.56 8.28 -7.22
CA LEU A 42 3.52 8.96 -8.51
C LEU A 42 3.03 10.40 -8.40
N PHE A 43 2.00 10.65 -7.59
CA PHE A 43 1.28 11.93 -7.51
C PHE A 43 0.70 12.39 -8.87
N GLU A 44 0.39 11.45 -9.76
CA GLU A 44 -0.18 11.75 -11.08
C GLU A 44 -1.18 10.69 -11.51
N TRP A 45 -2.34 11.14 -12.00
CA TRP A 45 -3.41 10.28 -12.49
C TRP A 45 -3.41 10.24 -14.03
N THR A 46 -2.26 9.93 -14.62
CA THR A 46 -2.16 9.80 -16.09
C THR A 46 -2.22 8.32 -16.50
N PRO A 47 -2.91 7.98 -17.61
CA PRO A 47 -2.93 6.59 -18.10
C PRO A 47 -1.53 6.02 -18.35
N ARG A 48 -0.58 6.86 -18.73
CA ARG A 48 0.80 6.47 -19.04
C ARG A 48 1.54 5.89 -17.83
N SER A 49 1.21 6.33 -16.61
CA SER A 49 1.78 5.79 -15.37
C SER A 49 0.85 4.83 -14.63
N PHE A 50 -0.46 5.05 -14.69
CA PHE A 50 -1.46 4.19 -14.06
C PHE A 50 -1.51 2.76 -14.65
N ILE A 51 -1.49 2.65 -15.98
CA ILE A 51 -1.65 1.35 -16.65
C ILE A 51 -0.49 0.40 -16.30
N PRO A 52 0.80 0.79 -16.40
CA PRO A 52 1.92 -0.09 -16.02
C PRO A 52 1.86 -0.56 -14.56
N VAL A 53 1.49 0.33 -13.62
CA VAL A 53 1.34 0.01 -12.20
C VAL A 53 0.23 -1.02 -11.98
N THR A 54 -0.91 -0.82 -12.63
CA THR A 54 -2.07 -1.71 -12.54
C THR A 54 -1.75 -3.10 -13.10
N VAL A 55 -1.10 -3.15 -14.27
CA VAL A 55 -0.69 -4.41 -14.89
C VAL A 55 0.27 -5.17 -13.97
N ALA A 56 1.28 -4.49 -13.40
CA ALA A 56 2.22 -5.12 -12.49
C ALA A 56 1.54 -5.69 -11.22
N ALA A 57 0.59 -4.94 -10.64
CA ALA A 57 -0.20 -5.42 -9.49
C ALA A 57 -1.08 -6.63 -9.85
N ILE A 58 -1.72 -6.65 -11.03
CA ILE A 58 -2.52 -7.80 -11.47
C ILE A 58 -1.64 -9.03 -11.72
N VAL A 59 -0.48 -8.85 -12.35
CA VAL A 59 0.48 -9.95 -12.56
C VAL A 59 0.93 -10.54 -11.22
N ALA A 60 1.19 -9.71 -10.22
CA ALA A 60 1.49 -10.15 -8.85
C ALA A 60 0.33 -10.93 -8.20
N GLU A 61 -0.93 -10.53 -8.42
CA GLU A 61 -2.09 -11.27 -7.90
C GLU A 61 -2.26 -12.65 -8.56
N VAL A 62 -2.01 -12.73 -9.88
CA VAL A 62 -1.97 -14.02 -10.59
C VAL A 62 -0.84 -14.89 -10.04
N GLU A 63 0.34 -14.31 -9.82
CA GLU A 63 1.48 -15.01 -9.22
C GLU A 63 1.16 -15.54 -7.82
N ARG A 64 0.52 -14.76 -6.95
CA ARG A 64 0.01 -15.24 -5.65
C ARG A 64 -0.91 -16.44 -5.78
N THR A 65 -1.80 -16.42 -6.76
CA THR A 65 -2.72 -17.53 -7.02
C THR A 65 -1.95 -18.80 -7.38
N LEU A 66 -0.91 -18.68 -8.21
CA LEU A 66 -0.02 -19.80 -8.58
C LEU A 66 0.82 -20.30 -7.40
N LEU A 67 1.16 -19.43 -6.45
CA LEU A 67 1.83 -19.78 -5.21
C LEU A 67 0.91 -20.37 -4.13
N HIS A 68 -0.39 -20.55 -4.41
CA HIS A 68 -1.40 -20.99 -3.44
C HIS A 68 -1.55 -20.04 -2.23
N LEU A 69 -1.28 -18.74 -2.42
CA LEU A 69 -1.50 -17.67 -1.43
C LEU A 69 -2.85 -16.97 -1.66
N THR A 70 -3.86 -17.73 -2.08
CA THR A 70 -5.17 -17.19 -2.46
C THR A 70 -5.97 -16.74 -1.23
N GLY A 71 -6.71 -15.64 -1.39
CA GLY A 71 -7.61 -15.12 -0.37
C GLY A 71 -7.00 -14.07 0.57
N PRO A 72 -7.84 -13.43 1.41
CA PRO A 72 -7.40 -12.37 2.31
C PRO A 72 -6.59 -12.93 3.48
N ILE A 73 -5.57 -12.18 3.90
CA ILE A 73 -4.76 -12.53 5.10
C ILE A 73 -5.62 -12.52 6.36
N PHE A 74 -6.63 -11.65 6.43
CA PHE A 74 -7.56 -11.52 7.54
C PHE A 74 -9.00 -11.69 7.05
N PRO A 75 -9.50 -12.94 6.92
CA PRO A 75 -10.87 -13.19 6.50
C PRO A 75 -11.85 -12.70 7.57
N PHE A 76 -12.89 -11.98 7.13
CA PHE A 76 -13.99 -11.54 7.98
C PHE A 76 -15.30 -12.16 7.49
N SER A 77 -16.01 -12.86 8.37
CA SER A 77 -17.28 -13.56 8.08
C SER A 77 -18.49 -12.99 8.83
N GLY A 78 -18.33 -11.87 9.53
CA GLY A 78 -19.43 -11.23 10.25
C GLY A 78 -20.35 -10.41 9.34
N SER A 79 -21.52 -10.07 9.85
CA SER A 79 -22.38 -9.05 9.25
C SER A 79 -22.11 -7.68 9.89
N MET A 80 -22.29 -6.63 9.10
CA MET A 80 -22.16 -5.26 9.57
C MET A 80 -23.48 -4.53 9.33
N GLU A 81 -24.20 -4.21 10.39
CA GLU A 81 -25.41 -3.41 10.30
C GLU A 81 -25.07 -1.93 10.42
N ALA A 82 -25.46 -1.16 9.41
CA ALA A 82 -25.30 0.29 9.42
C ALA A 82 -26.32 0.91 10.39
N SER A 83 -25.84 1.36 11.55
CA SER A 83 -26.62 2.10 12.53
C SER A 83 -25.92 3.41 12.91
N VAL A 84 -26.68 4.39 13.38
CA VAL A 84 -26.11 5.69 13.81
C VAL A 84 -25.09 5.50 14.95
N ALA A 85 -25.37 4.58 15.88
CA ALA A 85 -24.42 4.23 16.95
C ALA A 85 -23.15 3.56 16.38
N GLY A 86 -23.31 2.65 15.41
CA GLY A 86 -22.19 2.01 14.72
C GLY A 86 -21.30 3.00 13.97
N LEU A 87 -21.89 3.98 13.28
CA LEU A 87 -21.17 5.07 12.62
C LEU A 87 -20.33 5.87 13.63
N GLY A 88 -20.90 6.20 14.80
CA GLY A 88 -20.15 6.85 15.88
C GLY A 88 -18.95 6.02 16.33
N GLY A 89 -19.10 4.70 16.44
CA GLY A 89 -18.00 3.78 16.72
C GLY A 89 -16.89 3.81 15.66
N TRP A 90 -17.25 3.79 14.37
CA TRP A 90 -16.26 3.85 13.28
C TRP A 90 -15.49 5.18 13.24
N VAL A 91 -16.14 6.30 13.54
CA VAL A 91 -15.48 7.60 13.67
C VAL A 91 -14.46 7.58 14.80
N LEU A 92 -14.82 7.04 15.97
CA LEU A 92 -13.91 6.92 17.11
C LEU A 92 -12.70 6.03 16.77
N VAL A 93 -12.92 4.90 16.09
CA VAL A 93 -11.83 4.03 15.62
C VAL A 93 -10.92 4.77 14.64
N GLY A 94 -11.49 5.55 13.71
CA GLY A 94 -10.71 6.37 12.76
C GLY A 94 -9.84 7.42 13.46
N ILE A 95 -10.39 8.14 14.44
CA ILE A 95 -9.64 9.12 15.24
C ILE A 95 -8.51 8.42 16.02
N ALA A 96 -8.82 7.30 16.69
CA ALA A 96 -7.83 6.54 17.44
C ALA A 96 -6.71 6.01 16.55
N ALA A 97 -7.04 5.47 15.37
CA ALA A 97 -6.07 5.00 14.39
C ALA A 97 -5.18 6.13 13.85
N GLY A 98 -5.75 7.32 13.59
CA GLY A 98 -4.99 8.49 13.16
C GLY A 98 -4.00 8.98 14.22
N LEU A 99 -4.44 9.08 15.49
CA LEU A 99 -3.56 9.43 16.61
C LEU A 99 -2.45 8.40 16.82
N LEU A 100 -2.78 7.11 16.73
CA LEU A 100 -1.81 6.03 16.86
C LEU A 100 -0.77 6.05 15.73
N SER A 101 -1.19 6.35 14.50
CA SER A 101 -0.28 6.50 13.34
C SER A 101 0.74 7.62 13.56
N GLY A 102 0.30 8.78 14.05
CA GLY A 102 1.18 9.89 14.40
C GLY A 102 2.16 9.53 15.53
N LEU A 103 1.67 8.87 16.58
CA LEU A 103 2.51 8.41 17.69
C LEU A 103 3.56 7.39 17.21
N LEU A 104 3.16 6.40 16.41
CA LEU A 104 4.08 5.40 15.86
C LEU A 104 5.18 6.06 15.03
N THR A 105 4.83 7.05 14.20
CA THR A 105 5.81 7.80 13.40
C THR A 105 6.84 8.50 14.27
N GLN A 106 6.41 9.16 15.35
CA GLN A 106 7.32 9.80 16.31
C GLN A 106 8.22 8.78 17.02
N LEU A 107 7.67 7.62 17.38
CA LEU A 107 8.45 6.56 18.02
C LEU A 107 9.52 5.99 17.08
N VAL A 108 9.23 5.83 15.78
CA VAL A 108 10.23 5.39 14.80
C VAL A 108 11.39 6.39 14.75
N TYR A 109 11.11 7.68 14.60
CA TYR A 109 12.17 8.70 14.59
C TYR A 109 12.93 8.78 15.91
N ALA A 110 12.25 8.66 17.06
CA ALA A 110 12.91 8.61 18.35
C ALA A 110 13.85 7.40 18.48
N CYS A 111 13.48 6.24 17.93
CA CYS A 111 14.32 5.06 17.88
C CYS A 111 15.54 5.28 16.96
N GLU A 112 15.36 5.87 15.78
CA GLU A 112 16.46 6.21 14.87
C GLU A 112 17.47 7.16 15.54
N ASP A 113 16.97 8.23 16.17
CA ASP A 113 17.79 9.20 16.90
C ASP A 113 18.50 8.60 18.11
N ALA A 114 17.85 7.67 18.82
CA ALA A 114 18.47 6.95 19.94
C ALA A 114 19.55 5.99 19.46
N PHE A 115 19.32 5.31 18.33
CA PHE A 115 20.28 4.37 17.75
C PHE A 115 21.56 5.08 17.30
N GLN A 116 21.46 6.29 16.73
CA GLN A 116 22.61 7.12 16.37
C GLN A 116 23.49 7.52 17.57
N LYS A 117 22.99 7.39 18.80
CA LYS A 117 23.72 7.75 20.04
C LYS A 117 24.37 6.53 20.72
N LEU A 118 24.23 5.34 20.15
CA LEU A 118 24.93 4.15 20.64
C LEU A 118 26.43 4.24 20.29
N PRO A 119 27.33 3.79 21.19
CA PRO A 119 28.77 3.81 20.97
C PRO A 119 29.22 2.82 19.88
#